data_AF-A0A373G6U5-F1
#
_entry.id   AF-A0A373G6U5-F1
#
_cell.length_a   1.000
_cell.length_b   1.000
_cell.length_c   1.000
_cell.angle_alpha   90.00
_cell.angle_beta   90.00
_cell.angle_gamma   90.00
#
_symmetry.space_group_name_H-M   'P 1'
#
loop_
_entity.id
_entity.type
_entity.pdbx_description
1 polymer ?
#
loop_
_entity_poly.entity_id
_entity_poly.type
_entity_poly.pdbx_seq_one_letter_code
_entity_poly.pdbx_strand_id
1 'polypeptide(L)'
;FGYGDELDNDYERIERLQNNDFLENIKSIRYHKTKNYRSLLEFIALGPYQVFIMGHSCGNSDRTLLNTLFEHDNCLSIKVFYRQYKDGTDNYIDLIKNISRNFNNKPNMRDIVVNRENCSPLVPVKKEVAE
;
A
#
# COMPACT_ATOMS: atom_id res chain seq x y z
N PHE A 1 11.62 12.07 -6.55
CA PHE A 1 10.99 10.79 -6.17
C PHE A 1 11.93 9.67 -6.62
N GLY A 2 12.22 8.66 -5.80
CA GLY A 2 13.04 7.49 -6.20
C GLY A 2 12.18 6.42 -6.88
N TYR A 3 12.80 5.49 -7.61
CA TYR A 3 12.09 4.44 -8.37
C TYR A 3 12.56 3.01 -8.04
N GLY A 4 13.52 2.85 -7.13
CA GLY A 4 13.99 1.54 -6.70
C GLY A 4 13.19 0.94 -5.55
N ASP A 5 12.81 -0.33 -5.72
CA ASP A 5 12.13 -1.21 -4.76
C ASP A 5 13.10 -2.32 -4.35
N GLU A 6 13.45 -2.40 -3.07
CA GLU A 6 14.37 -3.44 -2.55
C GLU A 6 13.69 -4.82 -2.44
N LEU A 7 12.35 -4.86 -2.53
CA LEU A 7 11.57 -6.10 -2.57
C LEU A 7 11.47 -6.68 -4.00
N ASP A 8 12.14 -6.08 -4.97
CA ASP A 8 12.24 -6.60 -6.34
C ASP A 8 13.37 -7.64 -6.43
N ASN A 9 13.15 -8.69 -7.21
CA ASN A 9 14.15 -9.73 -7.44
C ASN A 9 15.42 -9.19 -8.10
N ASP A 10 15.29 -8.12 -8.91
CA ASP A 10 16.44 -7.50 -9.57
C ASP A 10 17.31 -6.68 -8.60
N TYR A 11 16.80 -6.35 -7.40
CA TYR A 11 17.56 -5.58 -6.41
C TYR A 11 18.84 -6.31 -5.96
N GLU A 12 18.73 -7.61 -5.67
CA GLU A 12 19.87 -8.42 -5.25
C GLU A 12 20.97 -8.45 -6.34
N ARG A 13 20.56 -8.46 -7.61
CA ARG A 13 21.48 -8.39 -8.74
C ARG A 13 22.18 -7.03 -8.81
N ILE A 14 21.48 -5.95 -8.54
CA ILE A 14 22.04 -4.59 -8.51
C ILE A 14 23.06 -4.45 -7.37
N GLU A 15 22.73 -4.94 -6.18
CA GLU A 15 23.61 -4.88 -5.01
C GLU A 15 24.94 -5.59 -5.25
N ARG A 16 24.90 -6.76 -5.93
CA ARG A 16 26.09 -7.55 -6.28
C ARG A 16 27.03 -6.87 -7.28
N LEU A 17 26.59 -5.84 -8.00
CA LEU A 17 27.46 -5.08 -8.92
C LEU A 17 28.49 -4.22 -8.18
N GLN A 18 28.35 -4.04 -6.86
CA GLN A 18 29.25 -3.24 -6.01
C GLN A 18 29.52 -1.82 -6.54
N ASN A 19 28.57 -1.25 -7.28
CA ASN A 19 28.62 0.12 -7.75
C ASN A 19 27.47 0.92 -7.12
N ASN A 20 27.85 1.87 -6.27
CA ASN A 20 26.92 2.69 -5.49
C ASN A 20 26.06 3.61 -6.36
N ASP A 21 26.48 3.93 -7.59
CA ASP A 21 25.70 4.77 -8.50
C ASP A 21 24.34 4.15 -8.83
N PHE A 22 24.27 2.80 -8.85
CA PHE A 22 23.01 2.09 -9.07
C PHE A 22 22.05 2.14 -7.87
N LEU A 23 22.55 2.51 -6.69
CA LEU A 23 21.78 2.55 -5.44
C LEU A 23 21.23 3.96 -5.12
N GLU A 24 21.66 5.01 -5.82
CA GLU A 24 21.28 6.41 -5.52
C GLU A 24 19.76 6.68 -5.52
N ASN A 25 19.02 5.88 -6.28
CA ASN A 25 17.58 6.05 -6.50
C ASN A 25 16.70 5.04 -5.75
N ILE A 26 17.29 4.22 -4.88
CA ILE A 26 16.57 3.33 -3.97
C ILE A 26 15.90 4.18 -2.88
N LYS A 27 14.59 3.97 -2.69
CA LYS A 27 13.79 4.77 -1.75
C LYS A 27 14.18 4.51 -0.29
N SER A 28 14.39 3.24 0.09
CA SER A 28 14.71 2.82 1.46
C SER A 28 16.03 3.43 1.95
N ILE A 29 17.05 3.51 1.09
CA ILE A 29 18.32 4.19 1.41
C ILE A 29 18.08 5.66 1.79
N ARG A 30 17.16 6.35 1.10
CA ARG A 30 16.85 7.75 1.39
C ARG A 30 16.10 7.94 2.70
N TYR A 31 15.47 6.91 3.27
CA TYR A 31 14.81 7.01 4.57
C TYR A 31 15.80 7.39 5.68
N HIS A 32 17.05 6.97 5.57
CA HIS A 32 18.11 7.29 6.53
C HIS A 32 18.55 8.76 6.50
N LYS A 33 18.13 9.56 5.51
CA LYS A 33 18.43 10.99 5.46
C LYS A 33 17.67 11.79 6.52
N THR A 34 16.59 11.25 7.07
CA THR A 34 15.75 11.94 8.08
C THR A 34 15.28 10.95 9.15
N LYS A 35 14.72 11.46 10.25
CA LYS A 35 14.13 10.60 11.30
C LYS A 35 12.71 10.10 10.96
N ASN A 36 12.11 10.57 9.88
CA ASN A 36 10.68 10.39 9.60
C ASN A 36 10.26 8.91 9.51
N TYR A 37 11.04 8.07 8.83
CA TYR A 37 10.73 6.65 8.73
C TYR A 37 10.82 5.96 10.09
N ARG A 38 11.82 6.30 10.90
CA ARG A 38 11.95 5.77 12.26
C ARG A 38 10.79 6.20 13.15
N SER A 39 10.39 7.47 13.10
CA SER A 39 9.22 7.96 13.84
C SER A 39 7.92 7.26 13.42
N LEU A 40 7.79 6.89 12.14
CA LEU A 40 6.68 6.06 11.68
C LEU A 40 6.71 4.67 12.31
N LEU A 41 7.87 3.99 12.30
CA LEU A 41 8.04 2.67 12.92
C LEU A 41 7.68 2.70 14.41
N GLU A 42 8.16 3.74 15.12
CA GLU A 42 7.84 3.95 16.52
C GLU A 42 6.33 4.18 16.72
N PHE A 43 5.69 4.96 15.84
CA PHE A 43 4.25 5.24 15.91
C PHE A 43 3.39 3.98 15.69
N ILE A 44 3.66 3.18 14.66
CA ILE A 44 2.87 1.95 14.38
C ILE A 44 3.12 0.85 15.42
N ALA A 45 4.23 0.91 16.15
CA ALA A 45 4.55 0.01 17.24
C ALA A 45 3.78 0.33 18.55
N LEU A 46 3.20 1.54 18.69
CA LEU A 46 2.51 1.95 19.93
C LEU A 46 1.26 1.12 20.25
N GLY A 47 0.61 0.55 19.25
CA GLY A 47 -0.59 -0.24 19.45
C GLY A 47 -1.33 -0.56 18.17
N PRO A 48 -2.49 -1.25 18.28
CA PRO A 48 -3.26 -1.71 17.14
C PRO A 48 -3.77 -0.54 16.29
N TYR A 49 -3.76 -0.73 14.98
CA TYR A 49 -4.27 0.25 14.02
C TYR A 49 -5.00 -0.40 12.85
N GLN A 50 -5.77 0.42 12.13
CA GLN A 50 -6.46 0.05 10.90
C GLN A 50 -6.02 1.01 9.79
N VAL A 51 -5.78 0.47 8.59
CA VAL A 51 -5.40 1.25 7.41
C VAL A 51 -6.62 1.56 6.56
N PHE A 52 -6.77 2.82 6.15
CA PHE A 52 -7.77 3.25 5.19
C PHE A 52 -7.15 3.61 3.84
N ILE A 53 -7.62 2.98 2.78
CA ILE A 53 -7.13 3.20 1.42
C ILE A 53 -8.19 3.95 0.62
N MET A 54 -7.86 5.19 0.23
CA MET A 54 -8.78 6.10 -0.47
C MET A 54 -8.30 6.44 -1.89
N GLY A 55 -7.36 5.67 -2.47
CA GLY A 55 -6.74 6.02 -3.74
C GLY A 55 -6.23 4.83 -4.53
N HIS A 56 -6.13 5.01 -5.85
CA HIS A 56 -5.79 3.94 -6.80
C HIS A 56 -4.30 3.58 -6.83
N SER A 57 -3.41 4.48 -6.39
CA SER A 57 -1.98 4.40 -6.67
C SER A 57 -1.18 3.48 -5.73
N CYS A 58 -1.82 2.66 -4.90
CA CYS A 58 -1.11 1.76 -3.97
C CYS A 58 -0.20 0.75 -4.68
N GLY A 59 -0.40 0.48 -5.97
CA GLY A 59 0.44 -0.42 -6.76
C GLY A 59 1.74 0.18 -7.29
N ASN A 60 1.84 1.52 -7.34
CA ASN A 60 3.03 2.27 -7.82
C ASN A 60 3.67 3.10 -6.69
N SER A 61 3.12 2.99 -5.49
CA SER A 61 3.60 3.69 -4.31
C SER A 61 4.89 3.07 -3.79
N ASP A 62 5.40 3.61 -2.69
CA ASP A 62 6.57 3.04 -2.03
C ASP A 62 6.23 1.67 -1.41
N ARG A 63 6.68 0.58 -2.06
CA ARG A 63 6.29 -0.78 -1.69
C ARG A 63 6.92 -1.21 -0.36
N THR A 64 8.16 -0.84 -0.08
CA THR A 64 8.81 -1.07 1.23
C THR A 64 7.96 -0.47 2.36
N LEU A 65 7.57 0.79 2.21
CA LEU A 65 6.76 1.49 3.20
C LEU A 65 5.39 0.82 3.40
N LEU A 66 4.67 0.56 2.30
CA LEU A 66 3.34 -0.04 2.37
C LEU A 66 3.38 -1.47 2.91
N ASN A 67 4.36 -2.28 2.50
CA ASN A 67 4.56 -3.62 3.03
C ASN A 67 4.81 -3.56 4.55
N THR A 68 5.67 -2.67 5.01
CA THR A 68 5.93 -2.45 6.44
C THR A 68 4.66 -2.10 7.20
N LEU A 69 3.81 -1.22 6.65
CA LEU A 69 2.54 -0.86 7.29
C LEU A 69 1.50 -1.98 7.26
N PHE A 70 1.46 -2.77 6.19
CA PHE A 70 0.42 -3.77 5.98
C PHE A 70 0.71 -5.07 6.73
N GLU A 71 1.98 -5.45 6.86
CA GLU A 71 2.41 -6.70 7.49
C GLU A 71 2.96 -6.51 8.91
N HIS A 72 2.82 -5.32 9.50
CA HIS A 72 3.10 -5.12 10.92
C HIS A 72 2.08 -5.87 11.79
N ASP A 73 2.52 -6.47 12.90
CA ASP A 73 1.65 -7.25 13.80
C ASP A 73 0.47 -6.45 14.37
N ASN A 74 0.66 -5.14 14.54
CA ASN A 74 -0.39 -4.21 15.00
C ASN A 74 -1.38 -3.79 13.90
N CYS A 75 -1.15 -4.14 12.63
CA CYS A 75 -2.09 -3.84 11.54
C CYS A 75 -3.26 -4.83 11.58
N LEU A 76 -4.36 -4.40 12.21
CA LEU A 76 -5.50 -5.29 12.42
C LEU A 76 -6.36 -5.48 11.18
N SER A 77 -6.39 -4.48 10.30
CA SER A 77 -7.23 -4.53 9.10
C SER A 77 -6.91 -3.43 8.10
N ILE A 78 -7.27 -3.69 6.84
CA ILE A 78 -7.17 -2.74 5.74
C ILE A 78 -8.54 -2.58 5.11
N LYS A 79 -9.13 -1.39 5.21
CA LYS A 79 -10.42 -1.05 4.62
C LYS A 79 -10.24 -0.14 3.40
N VAL A 80 -10.93 -0.50 2.32
CA VAL A 80 -10.84 0.18 1.03
C VAL A 80 -12.05 1.07 0.81
N PHE A 81 -11.80 2.29 0.38
CA PHE A 81 -12.79 3.23 -0.11
C PHE A 81 -12.66 3.36 -1.63
N TYR A 82 -13.59 2.73 -2.35
CA TYR A 82 -13.52 2.62 -3.81
C TYR A 82 -14.24 3.77 -4.51
N ARG A 83 -13.85 4.03 -5.76
CA ARG A 83 -14.51 4.99 -6.64
C ARG A 83 -15.63 4.28 -7.40
N GLN A 84 -16.80 4.90 -7.41
CA GLN A 84 -17.90 4.54 -8.30
C GLN A 84 -17.87 5.42 -9.56
N TYR A 85 -18.25 4.85 -10.68
CA TYR A 85 -18.38 5.54 -11.96
C TYR A 85 -19.85 5.71 -12.34
N LYS A 86 -20.14 6.65 -13.25
CA LYS A 86 -21.52 6.98 -13.67
C LYS A 86 -22.21 5.83 -14.41
N ASP A 87 -21.44 4.94 -15.02
CA ASP A 87 -21.92 3.74 -15.73
C ASP A 87 -22.29 2.58 -14.79
N GLY A 88 -22.18 2.78 -13.47
CA GLY A 88 -22.46 1.76 -12.46
C GLY A 88 -21.28 0.85 -12.12
N THR A 89 -20.13 1.00 -12.79
CA THR A 89 -18.90 0.26 -12.46
C THR A 89 -18.17 0.88 -11.28
N ASP A 90 -17.17 0.16 -10.74
CA ASP A 90 -16.29 0.64 -9.69
C ASP A 90 -14.86 0.10 -9.84
N ASN A 91 -13.92 0.71 -9.11
CA ASN A 91 -12.51 0.30 -9.13
C ASN A 91 -12.09 -0.60 -7.94
N TYR A 92 -13.04 -1.22 -7.23
CA TYR A 92 -12.73 -2.02 -6.04
C TYR A 92 -11.72 -3.13 -6.34
N ILE A 93 -11.96 -3.90 -7.41
CA ILE A 93 -11.09 -5.03 -7.78
C ILE A 93 -9.68 -4.56 -8.12
N ASP A 94 -9.54 -3.41 -8.78
CA ASP A 94 -8.21 -2.87 -9.10
C ASP A 94 -7.48 -2.37 -7.87
N LEU A 95 -8.20 -1.80 -6.88
CA LEU A 95 -7.63 -1.48 -5.57
C LEU A 95 -7.10 -2.73 -4.87
N ILE A 96 -7.86 -3.83 -4.84
CA ILE A 96 -7.42 -5.09 -4.24
C ILE A 96 -6.18 -5.64 -4.94
N LYS A 97 -6.14 -5.63 -6.28
CA LYS A 97 -4.95 -6.04 -7.04
C LYS A 97 -3.73 -5.20 -6.66
N ASN A 98 -3.89 -3.88 -6.56
CA ASN A 98 -2.81 -2.97 -6.20
C ASN A 98 -2.32 -3.17 -4.76
N ILE A 99 -3.23 -3.39 -3.82
CA ILE A 99 -2.91 -3.74 -2.43
C ILE A 99 -2.11 -5.03 -2.39
N SER A 100 -2.53 -6.06 -3.13
CA SER A 100 -1.89 -7.39 -3.11
C SER A 100 -0.42 -7.38 -3.48
N ARG A 101 0.04 -6.39 -4.28
CA ARG A 101 1.46 -6.24 -4.66
C ARG A 101 2.35 -5.86 -3.48
N ASN A 102 1.77 -5.27 -2.43
CA ASN A 102 2.49 -4.83 -1.23
C ASN A 102 2.56 -5.92 -0.14
N PHE A 103 2.08 -7.14 -0.40
CA PHE A 103 2.13 -8.25 0.54
C PHE A 103 3.11 -9.33 0.08
N ASN A 104 3.95 -9.79 1.00
CA ASN A 104 4.75 -11.00 0.87
C ASN A 104 3.96 -12.21 1.39
N ASN A 105 3.21 -12.05 2.47
CA ASN A 105 2.33 -13.05 3.06
C ASN A 105 0.89 -12.94 2.53
N LYS A 106 0.58 -13.70 1.48
CA LYS A 106 -0.78 -13.72 0.87
C LYS A 106 -1.88 -14.27 1.79
N PRO A 107 -1.64 -15.29 2.65
CA PRO A 107 -2.57 -15.64 3.70
C PRO A 107 -2.95 -14.45 4.58
N ASN A 108 -1.97 -13.76 5.17
CA ASN A 108 -2.21 -12.59 6.02
C ASN A 108 -3.03 -11.51 5.30
N MET A 109 -2.73 -11.25 4.03
CA MET A 109 -3.54 -10.32 3.20
C MET A 109 -5.02 -10.69 3.19
N ARG A 110 -5.36 -11.98 3.02
CA ARG A 110 -6.76 -12.43 2.98
C ARG A 110 -7.45 -12.31 4.33
N ASP A 111 -6.70 -12.36 5.42
CA ASP A 111 -7.22 -12.26 6.77
C ASP A 111 -7.50 -10.80 7.17
N ILE A 112 -6.62 -9.87 6.81
CA ILE A 112 -6.71 -8.47 7.27
C ILE A 112 -7.37 -7.52 6.26
N VAL A 113 -7.37 -7.84 4.96
CA VAL A 113 -8.04 -7.00 3.96
C VAL A 113 -9.54 -7.23 4.05
N VAL A 114 -10.27 -6.16 4.38
CA VAL A 114 -11.69 -6.20 4.68
C VAL A 114 -12.51 -6.56 3.43
N ASN A 115 -13.49 -7.45 3.61
CA ASN A 115 -14.42 -7.85 2.55
C ASN A 115 -15.20 -6.67 1.98
N ARG A 116 -15.62 -6.79 0.71
CA ARG A 116 -16.35 -5.74 -0.03
C ARG A 116 -17.60 -5.24 0.71
N GLU A 117 -18.33 -6.15 1.36
CA GLU A 117 -19.54 -5.85 2.13
C GLU A 117 -19.32 -4.85 3.26
N ASN A 118 -18.10 -4.82 3.80
CA ASN A 118 -17.66 -3.93 4.87
C ASN A 118 -16.88 -2.70 4.34
N CYS A 119 -16.72 -2.60 3.03
CA CYS A 119 -16.13 -1.47 2.33
C CYS A 119 -17.22 -0.48 1.87
N SER A 120 -16.81 0.72 1.45
CA SER A 120 -17.76 1.76 1.07
C SER A 120 -17.19 2.61 -0.07
N PRO A 121 -18.02 3.21 -0.92
CA PRO A 121 -17.51 4.16 -1.89
C PRO A 121 -16.93 5.39 -1.18
N LEU A 122 -15.79 5.91 -1.67
CA LEU A 122 -15.18 7.14 -1.13
C LEU A 122 -16.11 8.35 -1.30
N VAL A 123 -16.74 8.42 -2.46
CA VAL A 123 -17.77 9.41 -2.79
C VAL A 123 -18.95 8.67 -3.42
N PRO A 124 -20.09 8.56 -2.73
CA PRO A 124 -21.28 7.91 -3.26
C PRO A 124 -21.81 8.65 -4.50
N VAL A 125 -22.11 7.92 -5.57
CA VAL A 125 -22.85 8.49 -6.71
C VAL A 125 -24.32 8.61 -6.31
N LYS A 126 -24.89 9.83 -6.39
CA LYS A 126 -26.33 10.04 -6.21
C LYS A 126 -27.05 9.28 -7.32
N LYS A 127 -27.89 8.31 -6.97
CA LYS A 127 -28.87 7.77 -7.91
C LYS A 127 -29.90 8.85 -8.16
N GLU A 128 -30.02 9.32 -9.40
CA GLU A 128 -31.23 10.05 -9.80
C GLU A 128 -32.38 9.06 -9.66
N VAL A 129 -33.30 9.36 -8.74
CA VAL A 129 -34.55 8.62 -8.62
C VAL A 129 -35.36 9.05 -9.83
N ALA A 130 -35.59 8.13 -10.77
CA ALA A 130 -36.52 8.39 -11.85
C ALA A 130 -37.92 8.56 -11.24
N GLU A 131 -38.50 9.75 -11.40
CA GLU A 131 -39.92 10.03 -11.16
C GLU A 131 -40.81 9.32 -12.20
#